data_AF-A0ABD5MAI6-F1
#
_entry.id   AF-A0ABD5MAI6-F1
#
_cell.length_a   1.000
_cell.length_b   1.000
_cell.length_c   1.000
_cell.angle_alpha   90.00
_cell.angle_beta   90.00
_cell.angle_gamma   90.00
#
_symmetry.space_group_name_H-M   'P 1'
#
loop_
_entity.id
_entity.type
_entity.pdbx_description
1 polymer ?
#
loop_
_entity_poly.entity_id
_entity_poly.type
_entity_poly.pdbx_seq_one_letter_code
_entity_poly.pdbx_strand_id
1 'polypeptide(L)'
;MRTTAAVAAVALLVVLAGCGGLGGGLSGAEPLGDPSPSIESVSAPESLGHDERATVEATVRWAEIADGGDSASAGGSNETLGPVRTTVRVDDATLLAENRSVPATGTMTVTAVVDAATLEPGEHELRVSVGDANATRRLVVEEPRAATFVVSDIDAPDSVDYGADLSVTATVTNAGDVAGNQTVQVRYGNAASANRTVALDGGAETRVSVSFADVGLDGGDHPLVLTTANRTRERTVSVVHPSPYGKTTLGLYVDDDAVDRNVTAVVAAATGYWERTDERYLGYPVAYERVADADRADVVLRFDRVDRCGVEDGDGRYFGCADLLVDEPRTPMTATVEPNISDAEMNATIIHELGHVQGLEHGEEPAGLMNATSTLATHRPVKVHLRAESGDVPTRVEGEVAEALDYFAASDEIRGSDEFAWEFVDSARDAHVQITYDDRGDVCFADGGGSCTVDGEFYGQQDVRLEGLDSEVVAWHVGASLAPVLLEEVPPELSGETDRREREAWPT
;
A
#
# COMPACT_ATOMS: atom_id res chain seq x y z
N MET A 1 24.79 0.57 36.46
CA MET A 1 24.96 1.00 37.86
C MET A 1 23.99 0.21 38.73
N ARG A 2 24.54 -0.51 39.73
CA ARG A 2 23.92 -1.15 40.91
C ARG A 2 22.94 -2.32 40.65
N THR A 3 23.38 -3.58 40.63
CA THR A 3 23.72 -4.54 41.73
C THR A 3 22.52 -5.23 42.41
N THR A 4 22.30 -6.50 42.04
CA THR A 4 22.16 -7.73 42.87
C THR A 4 21.62 -7.64 44.31
N ALA A 5 20.70 -8.56 44.68
CA ALA A 5 21.02 -9.67 45.61
C ALA A 5 19.84 -10.61 45.91
N ALA A 6 20.19 -11.89 46.07
CA ALA A 6 19.39 -13.02 46.53
C ALA A 6 18.87 -12.87 47.97
N VAL A 7 17.75 -13.52 48.29
CA VAL A 7 17.24 -13.67 49.66
C VAL A 7 17.60 -15.06 50.19
N ALA A 8 18.30 -15.04 51.32
CA ALA A 8 18.73 -16.19 52.10
C ALA A 8 17.67 -16.60 53.14
N ALA A 9 17.62 -17.90 53.43
CA ALA A 9 16.86 -18.49 54.52
C ALA A 9 17.44 -18.09 55.89
N VAL A 10 16.56 -17.76 56.85
CA VAL A 10 16.91 -17.67 58.27
C VAL A 10 15.80 -18.32 59.09
N ALA A 11 16.16 -19.40 59.79
CA ALA A 11 15.40 -19.97 60.89
C ALA A 11 15.69 -19.15 62.16
N LEU A 12 14.67 -18.86 62.98
CA LEU A 12 14.89 -18.42 64.35
C LEU A 12 13.80 -18.98 65.29
N LEU A 13 14.27 -19.77 66.25
CA LEU A 13 13.60 -20.27 67.45
C LEU A 13 13.70 -19.19 68.54
N VAL A 14 12.61 -18.96 69.28
CA VAL A 14 12.65 -18.34 70.63
C VAL A 14 11.70 -19.08 71.55
N VAL A 15 12.24 -19.54 72.68
CA VAL A 15 11.58 -20.13 73.86
C VAL A 15 11.85 -19.23 75.06
N LEU A 16 10.87 -19.12 75.98
CA LEU A 16 10.96 -19.14 77.47
C LEU A 16 9.76 -18.38 78.09
N ALA A 17 8.86 -19.06 78.81
CA ALA A 17 8.81 -19.27 80.29
C ALA A 17 8.43 -18.00 81.08
N GLY A 18 7.61 -17.98 82.13
CA GLY A 18 6.93 -18.95 82.99
C GLY A 18 6.65 -18.24 84.34
N CYS A 19 5.66 -18.65 85.13
CA CYS A 19 5.68 -18.57 86.61
C CYS A 19 4.47 -19.29 87.23
N GLY A 20 4.71 -20.13 88.24
CA GLY A 20 3.74 -21.06 88.81
C GLY A 20 3.03 -20.61 90.09
N GLY A 21 2.20 -21.52 90.63
CA GLY A 21 1.57 -21.43 91.94
C GLY A 21 0.95 -22.78 92.35
N LEU A 22 1.46 -23.34 93.45
CA LEU A 22 1.06 -24.62 94.06
C LEU A 22 -0.31 -24.53 94.77
N GLY A 23 -1.10 -25.59 94.70
CA GLY A 23 -2.27 -25.84 95.55
C GLY A 23 -2.73 -27.29 95.43
N GLY A 24 -2.34 -28.13 96.40
CA GLY A 24 -2.73 -29.54 96.46
C GLY A 24 -4.07 -29.75 97.16
N GLY A 25 -4.76 -30.82 96.75
CA GLY A 25 -5.81 -31.48 97.53
C GLY A 25 -7.19 -31.50 96.89
N LEU A 26 -7.49 -32.55 96.12
CA LEU A 26 -8.37 -33.65 96.56
C LEU A 26 -8.77 -34.48 95.33
N SER A 27 -8.54 -35.78 95.47
CA SER A 27 -8.87 -36.85 94.54
C SER A 27 -10.36 -36.91 94.22
N GLY A 28 -10.71 -36.61 92.98
CA GLY A 28 -11.88 -37.13 92.29
C GLY A 28 -11.41 -37.67 90.95
N ALA A 29 -11.57 -38.97 90.71
CA ALA A 29 -11.35 -39.55 89.39
C ALA A 29 -12.43 -38.98 88.45
N GLU A 30 -12.06 -37.99 87.65
CA GLU A 30 -12.81 -37.68 86.44
C GLU A 30 -12.65 -38.87 85.47
N PRO A 31 -13.70 -39.23 84.72
CA PRO A 31 -13.54 -40.25 83.70
C PRO A 31 -12.47 -39.76 82.71
N LEU A 32 -11.57 -40.65 82.30
CA LEU A 32 -10.76 -40.42 81.10
C LEU A 32 -11.74 -40.02 79.99
N GLY A 33 -11.66 -38.77 79.53
CA GLY A 33 -12.49 -38.30 78.44
C GLY A 33 -12.25 -39.18 77.21
N ASP A 34 -13.25 -39.37 76.37
CA ASP A 34 -13.02 -40.03 75.10
C ASP A 34 -11.91 -39.28 74.34
N PRO A 35 -10.96 -39.99 73.70
CA PRO A 35 -9.84 -39.38 73.02
C PRO A 35 -10.35 -38.35 72.02
N SER A 36 -9.99 -37.09 72.28
CA SER A 36 -10.48 -35.95 71.52
C SER A 36 -9.56 -35.68 70.32
N PRO A 37 -10.12 -35.40 69.13
CA PRO A 37 -9.32 -35.03 67.97
C PRO A 37 -8.64 -33.67 68.17
N SER A 38 -7.47 -33.49 67.59
CA SER A 38 -6.81 -32.20 67.41
C SER A 38 -6.35 -32.05 65.97
N ILE A 39 -6.64 -30.93 65.32
CA ILE A 39 -6.17 -30.66 63.95
C ILE A 39 -4.80 -30.02 64.06
N GLU A 40 -3.75 -30.73 63.63
CA GLU A 40 -2.36 -30.29 63.75
C GLU A 40 -1.96 -29.33 62.63
N SER A 41 -2.48 -29.54 61.43
CA SER A 41 -2.19 -28.70 60.26
C SER A 41 -3.36 -28.69 59.29
N VAL A 42 -3.52 -27.55 58.61
CA VAL A 42 -4.38 -27.40 57.43
C VAL A 42 -3.55 -26.75 56.34
N SER A 43 -3.22 -27.52 55.31
CA SER A 43 -2.56 -27.05 54.10
C SER A 43 -3.62 -26.67 53.09
N ALA A 44 -3.66 -25.39 52.75
CA ALA A 44 -4.53 -24.81 51.73
C ALA A 44 -3.83 -23.60 51.10
N PRO A 45 -4.05 -23.32 49.81
CA PRO A 45 -3.52 -22.11 49.17
C PRO A 45 -4.13 -20.85 49.82
N GLU A 46 -3.37 -19.76 49.77
CA GLU A 46 -3.83 -18.46 50.30
C GLU A 46 -4.74 -17.73 49.32
N SER A 47 -4.54 -17.93 48.02
CA SER A 47 -5.43 -17.47 46.95
C SER A 47 -5.60 -18.52 45.85
N LEU A 48 -6.69 -18.40 45.11
CA LEU A 48 -6.99 -19.15 43.89
C LEU A 48 -7.46 -18.21 42.79
N GLY A 49 -7.01 -18.45 41.56
CA GLY A 49 -7.62 -17.83 40.38
C GLY A 49 -9.07 -18.29 40.20
N HIS A 50 -9.89 -17.50 39.50
CA HIS A 50 -11.33 -17.76 39.33
C HIS A 50 -11.68 -19.19 38.90
N ASP A 51 -10.86 -19.83 38.05
CA ASP A 51 -11.11 -21.19 37.55
C ASP A 51 -10.10 -22.24 38.06
N GLU A 52 -9.38 -21.92 39.14
CA GLU A 52 -8.38 -22.81 39.73
C GLU A 52 -9.01 -23.83 40.69
N ARG A 53 -8.40 -25.01 40.76
CA ARG A 53 -8.75 -26.05 41.73
C ARG A 53 -7.57 -26.34 42.63
N ALA A 54 -7.83 -26.47 43.93
CA ALA A 54 -6.82 -26.88 44.88
C ALA A 54 -7.33 -27.93 45.85
N THR A 55 -6.39 -28.72 46.35
CA THR A 55 -6.65 -29.70 47.40
C THR A 55 -6.36 -29.06 48.75
N VAL A 56 -7.37 -29.04 49.61
CA VAL A 56 -7.22 -28.77 51.04
C VAL A 56 -6.88 -30.09 51.72
N GLU A 57 -5.78 -30.10 52.49
CA GLU A 57 -5.35 -31.27 53.25
C GLU A 57 -5.20 -30.91 54.73
N ALA A 58 -5.85 -31.65 55.62
CA ALA A 58 -5.72 -31.49 57.05
C ALA A 58 -5.22 -32.76 57.72
N THR A 59 -4.25 -32.61 58.62
CA THR A 59 -3.74 -33.70 59.46
C THR A 59 -4.35 -33.59 60.84
N VAL A 60 -5.00 -34.67 61.28
CA VAL A 60 -5.69 -34.75 62.57
C VAL A 60 -5.01 -35.81 63.42
N ARG A 61 -4.77 -35.50 64.69
CA ARG A 61 -4.15 -36.40 65.67
C ARG A 61 -5.02 -36.54 66.92
N TRP A 62 -5.14 -37.77 67.39
CA TRP A 62 -5.70 -38.13 68.69
C TRP A 62 -4.53 -38.48 69.62
N ALA A 63 -4.07 -37.53 70.43
CA ALA A 63 -2.85 -37.68 71.24
C ALA A 63 -2.88 -38.92 72.15
N GLU A 64 -4.04 -39.20 72.75
CA GLU A 64 -4.23 -40.34 73.66
C GLU A 64 -4.13 -41.72 72.97
N ILE A 65 -4.29 -41.77 71.65
CA ILE A 65 -4.15 -42.99 70.83
C ILE A 65 -2.75 -43.04 70.21
N ALA A 66 -2.26 -41.89 69.72
CA ALA A 66 -1.00 -41.80 69.00
C ALA A 66 0.24 -41.91 69.90
N ASP A 67 0.13 -41.58 71.19
CA ASP A 67 1.23 -41.68 72.18
C ASP A 67 1.13 -42.95 73.05
N GLY A 68 0.02 -43.68 72.98
CA GLY A 68 -0.21 -44.96 73.65
C GLY A 68 0.44 -46.13 72.90
N GLY A 69 1.76 -46.27 73.03
CA GLY A 69 2.51 -47.37 72.41
C GLY A 69 2.11 -48.77 72.89
N ASP A 70 2.19 -49.72 71.96
CA ASP A 70 2.09 -51.19 72.10
C ASP A 70 0.69 -51.85 72.10
N SER A 71 0.01 -51.81 70.95
CA SER A 71 -0.36 -53.06 70.23
C SER A 71 -0.71 -52.78 68.77
N ALA A 72 0.05 -53.37 67.85
CA ALA A 72 -0.04 -53.11 66.42
C ALA A 72 -1.26 -53.79 65.78
N SER A 73 -1.96 -53.03 64.92
CA SER A 73 -2.57 -53.55 63.69
C SER A 73 -2.40 -52.48 62.62
N ALA A 74 -1.42 -52.68 61.74
CA ALA A 74 -1.31 -51.91 60.51
C ALA A 74 -2.54 -52.24 59.64
N GLY A 75 -3.50 -51.31 59.60
CA GLY A 75 -4.65 -51.34 58.68
C GLY A 75 -6.05 -51.45 59.30
N GLY A 76 -6.20 -51.52 60.63
CA GLY A 76 -7.51 -51.57 61.28
C GLY A 76 -7.95 -50.23 61.87
N SER A 77 -9.21 -49.84 61.67
CA SER A 77 -9.85 -48.76 62.46
C SER A 77 -10.01 -49.19 63.92
N ASN A 78 -9.97 -48.24 64.86
CA ASN A 78 -10.17 -48.55 66.27
C ASN A 78 -11.68 -48.75 66.55
N GLU A 79 -12.16 -50.00 66.65
CA GLU A 79 -13.59 -50.33 66.83
C GLU A 79 -14.22 -49.81 68.13
N THR A 80 -13.41 -49.32 69.07
CA THR A 80 -13.89 -48.77 70.36
C THR A 80 -14.38 -47.33 70.26
N LEU A 81 -14.00 -46.59 69.22
CA LEU A 81 -14.46 -45.23 68.96
C LEU A 81 -15.51 -45.24 67.87
N GLY A 82 -16.66 -44.63 68.15
CA GLY A 82 -17.68 -44.39 67.13
C GLY A 82 -17.11 -43.59 65.95
N PRO A 83 -17.67 -43.74 64.74
CA PRO A 83 -17.19 -42.97 63.60
C PRO A 83 -17.38 -41.47 63.85
N VAL A 84 -16.34 -40.69 63.57
CA VAL A 84 -16.34 -39.23 63.78
C VAL A 84 -16.85 -38.53 62.54
N ARG A 85 -17.69 -37.51 62.75
CA ARG A 85 -18.17 -36.68 61.64
C ARG A 85 -17.04 -35.77 61.16
N THR A 86 -16.66 -35.93 59.89
CA THR A 86 -15.65 -35.14 59.20
C THR A 86 -16.34 -34.25 58.18
N THR A 87 -16.12 -32.94 58.26
CA THR A 87 -16.64 -31.99 57.27
C THR A 87 -15.57 -31.00 56.83
N VAL A 88 -15.53 -30.72 55.54
CA VAL A 88 -14.78 -29.58 54.97
C VAL A 88 -15.78 -28.67 54.29
N ARG A 89 -15.75 -27.39 54.64
CA ARG A 89 -16.63 -26.36 54.08
C ARG A 89 -15.82 -25.16 53.59
N VAL A 90 -16.36 -24.49 52.57
CA VAL A 90 -16.01 -23.12 52.21
C VAL A 90 -17.25 -22.29 52.49
N ASP A 91 -17.16 -21.37 53.45
CA ASP A 91 -18.33 -20.67 54.00
C ASP A 91 -19.46 -21.67 54.35
N ASP A 92 -20.62 -21.55 53.69
CA ASP A 92 -21.77 -22.43 53.85
C ASP A 92 -21.75 -23.65 52.91
N ALA A 93 -20.90 -23.64 51.86
CA ALA A 93 -20.79 -24.73 50.90
C ALA A 93 -20.02 -25.92 51.47
N THR A 94 -20.60 -27.11 51.37
CA THR A 94 -19.97 -28.34 51.90
C THR A 94 -19.21 -29.07 50.78
N LEU A 95 -17.89 -29.10 50.89
CA LEU A 95 -17.01 -29.84 49.97
C LEU A 95 -16.93 -31.33 50.33
N LEU A 96 -16.93 -31.63 51.62
CA LEU A 96 -16.88 -32.98 52.16
C LEU A 96 -17.75 -33.07 53.40
N ALA A 97 -18.57 -34.11 53.52
CA ALA A 97 -19.26 -34.45 54.76
C ALA A 97 -19.50 -35.96 54.85
N GLU A 98 -18.80 -36.62 55.76
CA GLU A 98 -18.93 -38.06 55.96
C GLU A 98 -18.52 -38.48 57.38
N ASN A 99 -18.96 -39.65 57.79
CA ASN A 99 -18.56 -40.27 59.05
C ASN A 99 -17.38 -41.19 58.78
N ARG A 100 -16.24 -40.93 59.41
CA ARG A 100 -15.00 -41.70 59.21
C ARG A 100 -14.60 -42.38 60.51
N SER A 101 -14.18 -43.64 60.42
CA SER A 101 -13.65 -44.36 61.57
C SER A 101 -12.29 -43.82 61.98
N VAL A 102 -12.04 -43.72 63.29
CA VAL A 102 -10.74 -43.25 63.82
C VAL A 102 -9.66 -44.31 63.53
N PRO A 103 -8.56 -43.97 62.83
CA PRO A 103 -7.48 -44.93 62.57
C PRO A 103 -6.79 -45.40 63.86
N ALA A 104 -6.38 -46.67 63.93
CA ALA A 104 -5.63 -47.19 65.08
C ALA A 104 -4.27 -46.51 65.29
N THR A 105 -3.74 -45.82 64.26
CA THR A 105 -2.53 -45.01 64.36
C THR A 105 -2.73 -43.71 65.13
N GLY A 106 -3.98 -43.35 65.45
CA GLY A 106 -4.32 -42.08 66.09
C GLY A 106 -4.06 -40.86 65.19
N THR A 107 -3.87 -41.06 63.89
CA THR A 107 -3.64 -40.01 62.90
C THR A 107 -4.51 -40.20 61.67
N MET A 108 -5.04 -39.10 61.13
CA MET A 108 -5.97 -39.13 60.01
C MET A 108 -5.74 -37.95 59.08
N THR A 109 -5.75 -38.22 57.78
CA THR A 109 -5.68 -37.19 56.75
C THR A 109 -7.06 -36.95 56.17
N VAL A 110 -7.48 -35.68 56.13
CA VAL A 110 -8.71 -35.23 55.48
C VAL A 110 -8.33 -34.43 54.25
N THR A 111 -8.77 -34.88 53.07
CA THR A 111 -8.59 -34.17 51.81
C THR A 111 -9.94 -33.77 51.22
N ALA A 112 -10.01 -32.56 50.68
CA ALA A 112 -11.15 -32.07 49.90
C ALA A 112 -10.64 -31.18 48.78
N VAL A 113 -11.32 -31.18 47.64
CA VAL A 113 -11.00 -30.27 46.52
C VAL A 113 -11.91 -29.06 46.60
N VAL A 114 -11.33 -27.86 46.59
CA VAL A 114 -12.04 -26.62 46.38
C VAL A 114 -11.97 -26.27 44.89
N ASP A 115 -13.11 -25.90 44.31
CA ASP A 115 -13.27 -25.46 42.92
C ASP A 115 -13.67 -23.99 42.90
N ALA A 116 -12.71 -23.10 42.63
CA ALA A 116 -12.93 -21.66 42.69
C ALA A 116 -14.02 -21.20 41.70
N ALA A 117 -14.23 -21.93 40.60
CA ALA A 117 -15.27 -21.64 39.60
C ALA A 117 -16.70 -21.72 40.15
N THR A 118 -16.87 -22.25 41.37
CA THR A 118 -18.16 -22.36 42.06
C THR A 118 -18.36 -21.33 43.18
N LEU A 119 -17.36 -20.48 43.42
CA LEU A 119 -17.34 -19.48 44.47
C LEU A 119 -17.42 -18.07 43.85
N GLU A 120 -18.01 -17.11 44.56
CA GLU A 120 -17.96 -15.71 44.15
C GLU A 120 -16.55 -15.13 44.42
N PRO A 121 -16.03 -14.17 43.64
CA PRO A 121 -14.76 -13.55 43.98
C PRO A 121 -14.77 -12.85 45.35
N GLY A 122 -13.68 -12.96 46.10
CA GLY A 122 -13.55 -12.35 47.43
C GLY A 122 -12.88 -13.22 48.48
N GLU A 123 -13.03 -12.85 49.75
CA GLU A 123 -12.51 -13.61 50.88
C GLU A 123 -13.53 -14.67 51.33
N HIS A 124 -13.07 -15.92 51.46
CA HIS A 124 -13.84 -17.05 51.98
C HIS A 124 -13.16 -17.67 53.20
N GLU A 125 -13.96 -18.27 54.07
CA GLU A 125 -13.49 -19.06 55.20
C GLU A 125 -13.51 -20.56 54.86
N LEU A 126 -12.33 -21.18 54.79
CA LEU A 126 -12.19 -22.63 54.77
C LEU A 126 -12.28 -23.16 56.19
N ARG A 127 -13.23 -24.06 56.45
CA ARG A 127 -13.39 -24.71 57.74
C ARG A 127 -13.27 -26.22 57.63
N VAL A 128 -12.32 -26.79 58.35
CA VAL A 128 -12.20 -28.24 58.56
C VAL A 128 -12.73 -28.57 59.95
N SER A 129 -13.61 -29.56 60.05
CA SER A 129 -14.13 -30.04 61.34
C SER A 129 -14.08 -31.56 61.41
N VAL A 130 -13.53 -32.09 62.50
CA VAL A 130 -13.47 -33.53 62.79
C VAL A 130 -13.91 -33.74 64.23
N GLY A 131 -15.11 -34.33 64.42
CA GLY A 131 -15.74 -34.37 65.74
C GLY A 131 -15.94 -32.94 66.29
N ASP A 132 -15.38 -32.68 67.46
CA ASP A 132 -15.43 -31.37 68.12
C ASP A 132 -14.26 -30.44 67.72
N ALA A 133 -13.23 -30.96 67.06
CA ALA A 133 -12.10 -30.17 66.60
C ALA A 133 -12.47 -29.39 65.34
N ASN A 134 -12.12 -28.11 65.30
CA ASN A 134 -12.28 -27.25 64.13
C ASN A 134 -11.02 -26.42 63.88
N ALA A 135 -10.74 -26.17 62.61
CA ALA A 135 -9.67 -25.29 62.16
C ALA A 135 -10.17 -24.47 60.97
N THR A 136 -9.83 -23.18 60.96
CA THR A 136 -10.23 -22.25 59.91
C THR A 136 -9.01 -21.67 59.20
N ARG A 137 -9.12 -21.44 57.90
CA ARG A 137 -8.11 -20.77 57.08
C ARG A 137 -8.79 -19.81 56.11
N ARG A 138 -8.13 -18.70 55.78
CA ARG A 138 -8.62 -17.76 54.76
C ARG A 138 -8.24 -18.28 53.38
N LEU A 139 -9.18 -18.19 52.45
CA LEU A 139 -8.98 -18.41 51.02
C LEU A 139 -9.47 -17.18 50.28
N VAL A 140 -8.65 -16.60 49.40
CA VAL A 140 -9.08 -15.50 48.53
C VAL A 140 -9.32 -16.04 47.13
N VAL A 141 -10.53 -15.86 46.59
CA VAL A 141 -10.83 -16.12 45.17
C VAL A 141 -10.66 -14.81 44.41
N GLU A 142 -9.75 -14.79 43.44
CA GLU A 142 -9.45 -13.59 42.66
C GLU A 142 -10.57 -13.22 41.69
N GLU A 143 -10.81 -11.93 41.47
CA GLU A 143 -11.73 -11.46 40.43
C GLU A 143 -11.21 -11.84 39.03
N PRO A 144 -12.08 -12.33 38.12
CA PRO A 144 -11.65 -12.73 36.80
C PRO A 144 -11.31 -11.50 35.97
N ARG A 145 -10.17 -11.51 35.27
CA ARG A 145 -9.77 -10.40 34.41
C ARG A 145 -10.71 -10.30 33.21
N ALA A 146 -11.28 -9.12 32.99
CA ALA A 146 -12.12 -8.85 31.84
C ALA A 146 -11.37 -9.13 30.51
N ALA A 147 -12.13 -9.51 29.49
CA ALA A 147 -11.58 -9.83 28.18
C ALA A 147 -10.73 -8.67 27.63
N THR A 148 -9.45 -8.94 27.39
CA THR A 148 -8.46 -7.93 26.98
C THR A 148 -7.74 -8.43 25.73
N PHE A 149 -8.16 -7.92 24.57
CA PHE A 149 -7.65 -8.37 23.28
C PHE A 149 -6.38 -7.62 22.86
N VAL A 150 -5.31 -8.37 22.63
CA VAL A 150 -4.03 -7.86 22.14
C VAL A 150 -3.64 -8.54 20.84
N VAL A 151 -2.99 -7.79 19.95
CA VAL A 151 -2.31 -8.35 18.78
C VAL A 151 -0.89 -8.71 19.23
N SER A 152 -0.61 -10.02 19.29
CA SER A 152 0.68 -10.54 19.76
C SER A 152 1.71 -10.61 18.64
N ASP A 153 1.27 -10.87 17.40
CA ASP A 153 2.13 -11.04 16.24
C ASP A 153 1.44 -10.56 14.95
N ILE A 154 2.23 -10.05 13.99
CA ILE A 154 1.78 -9.61 12.67
C ILE A 154 2.71 -10.23 11.62
N ASP A 155 2.14 -11.13 10.82
CA ASP A 155 2.77 -11.74 9.66
C ASP A 155 2.31 -11.04 8.38
N ALA A 156 3.25 -10.38 7.72
CA ALA A 156 3.08 -9.63 6.48
C ALA A 156 4.44 -9.58 5.75
N PRO A 157 4.47 -9.39 4.43
CA PRO A 157 5.73 -9.17 3.71
C PRO A 157 6.33 -7.79 4.06
N ASP A 158 7.65 -7.63 3.88
CA ASP A 158 8.33 -6.35 4.09
C ASP A 158 8.01 -5.34 2.99
N SER A 159 7.73 -5.84 1.78
CA SER A 159 7.33 -5.04 0.64
C SER A 159 6.22 -5.71 -0.19
N VAL A 160 5.47 -4.90 -0.93
CA VAL A 160 4.47 -5.33 -1.92
C VAL A 160 4.63 -4.51 -3.21
N ASP A 161 4.49 -5.14 -4.36
CA ASP A 161 4.55 -4.44 -5.65
C ASP A 161 3.26 -3.63 -5.87
N TYR A 162 3.36 -2.48 -6.53
CA TYR A 162 2.20 -1.69 -6.94
C TYR A 162 1.24 -2.53 -7.81
N GLY A 163 -0.05 -2.44 -7.53
CA GLY A 163 -1.11 -3.23 -8.19
C GLY A 163 -1.18 -4.69 -7.74
N ALA A 164 -0.30 -5.17 -6.87
CA ALA A 164 -0.37 -6.52 -6.31
C ALA A 164 -1.26 -6.61 -5.06
N ASP A 165 -1.58 -7.83 -4.64
CA ASP A 165 -2.36 -8.11 -3.43
C ASP A 165 -1.46 -8.21 -2.20
N LEU A 166 -1.79 -7.47 -1.13
CA LEU A 166 -1.13 -7.57 0.17
C LEU A 166 -1.92 -8.47 1.12
N SER A 167 -1.35 -9.63 1.48
CA SER A 167 -1.89 -10.53 2.51
C SER A 167 -1.30 -10.23 3.88
N VAL A 168 -2.17 -10.06 4.89
CA VAL A 168 -1.79 -9.78 6.28
C VAL A 168 -2.47 -10.79 7.19
N THR A 169 -1.68 -11.46 8.04
CA THR A 169 -2.18 -12.34 9.09
C THR A 169 -1.76 -11.82 10.46
N ALA A 170 -2.69 -11.77 11.39
CA ALA A 170 -2.47 -11.31 12.75
C ALA A 170 -2.84 -12.37 13.76
N THR A 171 -2.01 -12.56 14.78
CA THR A 171 -2.35 -13.39 15.94
C THR A 171 -2.98 -12.52 17.01
N VAL A 172 -4.21 -12.86 17.38
CA VAL A 172 -5.04 -12.12 18.34
C VAL A 172 -5.25 -13.00 19.55
N THR A 173 -4.88 -12.50 20.72
CA THR A 173 -4.98 -13.22 21.99
C THR A 173 -5.91 -12.47 22.94
N ASN A 174 -6.82 -13.19 23.61
CA ASN A 174 -7.54 -12.66 24.77
C ASN A 174 -6.70 -12.90 26.02
N ALA A 175 -6.05 -11.86 26.54
CA ALA A 175 -5.21 -11.94 27.73
C ALA A 175 -6.00 -11.89 29.06
N GLY A 176 -7.33 -11.75 28.99
CA GLY A 176 -8.24 -11.85 30.13
C GLY A 176 -8.65 -13.30 30.41
N ASP A 177 -9.38 -13.49 31.51
CA ASP A 177 -9.89 -14.80 31.94
C ASP A 177 -11.32 -15.05 31.43
N VAL A 178 -12.06 -13.99 31.11
CA VAL A 178 -13.44 -14.08 30.61
C VAL A 178 -13.47 -14.09 29.09
N ALA A 179 -14.39 -14.87 28.52
CA ALA A 179 -14.68 -14.88 27.08
C ALA A 179 -15.20 -13.51 26.60
N GLY A 180 -14.89 -13.17 25.35
CA GLY A 180 -15.36 -11.92 24.76
C GLY A 180 -15.33 -11.91 23.24
N ASN A 181 -15.88 -10.84 22.66
CA ASN A 181 -15.85 -10.58 21.23
C ASN A 181 -15.03 -9.31 20.94
N GLN A 182 -14.23 -9.34 19.89
CA GLN A 182 -13.42 -8.20 19.46
C GLN A 182 -13.46 -8.06 17.94
N THR A 183 -13.71 -6.84 17.46
CA THR A 183 -13.46 -6.47 16.06
C THR A 183 -12.04 -5.92 15.93
N VAL A 184 -11.22 -6.61 15.16
CA VAL A 184 -9.89 -6.18 14.77
C VAL A 184 -9.99 -5.36 13.48
N GLN A 185 -9.59 -4.10 13.55
CA GLN A 185 -9.45 -3.24 12.38
C GLN A 185 -8.02 -3.30 11.89
N VAL A 186 -7.83 -3.64 10.62
CA VAL A 186 -6.55 -3.64 9.93
C VAL A 186 -6.58 -2.51 8.90
N ARG A 187 -5.60 -1.61 8.94
CA ARG A 187 -5.48 -0.49 8.01
C ARG A 187 -4.09 -0.53 7.38
N TYR A 188 -4.02 -0.35 6.07
CA TYR A 188 -2.76 -0.19 5.35
C TYR A 188 -2.74 1.15 4.61
N GLY A 189 -1.73 1.97 4.91
CA GLY A 189 -1.66 3.34 4.40
C GLY A 189 -2.91 4.15 4.78
N ASN A 190 -3.22 5.20 4.01
CA ASN A 190 -4.36 6.08 4.30
C ASN A 190 -5.67 5.64 3.62
N ALA A 191 -5.61 4.70 2.66
CA ALA A 191 -6.74 4.36 1.81
C ALA A 191 -7.44 3.04 2.20
N ALA A 192 -6.69 2.01 2.60
CA ALA A 192 -7.22 0.65 2.71
C ALA A 192 -7.53 0.26 4.17
N SER A 193 -8.73 -0.24 4.43
CA SER A 193 -9.09 -0.79 5.75
C SER A 193 -9.99 -2.02 5.65
N ALA A 194 -9.78 -2.98 6.56
CA ALA A 194 -10.53 -4.21 6.67
C ALA A 194 -10.87 -4.50 8.13
N ASN A 195 -12.04 -5.07 8.39
CA ASN A 195 -12.49 -5.43 9.73
C ASN A 195 -12.76 -6.93 9.82
N ARG A 196 -12.38 -7.54 10.95
CA ARG A 196 -12.64 -8.94 11.27
C ARG A 196 -13.03 -9.08 12.73
N THR A 197 -14.14 -9.75 13.00
CA THR A 197 -14.60 -9.99 14.38
C THR A 197 -14.24 -11.40 14.81
N VAL A 198 -13.66 -11.53 15.99
CA VAL A 198 -13.32 -12.81 16.63
C VAL A 198 -14.03 -12.93 17.97
N ALA A 199 -14.37 -14.16 18.34
CA ALA A 199 -14.85 -14.52 19.67
C ALA A 199 -13.83 -15.48 20.28
N LEU A 200 -13.30 -15.17 21.46
CA LEU A 200 -12.28 -15.96 22.13
C LEU A 200 -12.62 -16.13 23.61
N ASP A 201 -12.41 -17.35 24.10
CA ASP A 201 -12.39 -17.64 25.54
C ASP A 201 -11.20 -16.94 26.23
N GLY A 202 -11.17 -16.93 27.56
CA GLY A 202 -10.04 -16.42 28.32
C GLY A 202 -8.75 -17.17 28.01
N GLY A 203 -7.65 -16.46 27.80
CA GLY A 203 -6.35 -17.03 27.45
C GLY A 203 -6.25 -17.63 26.04
N ALA A 204 -7.34 -17.70 25.27
CA ALA A 204 -7.33 -18.27 23.92
C ALA A 204 -6.74 -17.29 22.89
N GLU A 205 -6.21 -17.85 21.80
CA GLU A 205 -5.70 -17.10 20.66
C GLU A 205 -6.25 -17.63 19.34
N THR A 206 -6.32 -16.76 18.34
CA THR A 206 -6.65 -17.14 16.96
C THR A 206 -5.88 -16.30 15.95
N ARG A 207 -5.83 -16.78 14.71
CA ARG A 207 -5.27 -16.03 13.58
C ARG A 207 -6.38 -15.41 12.76
N VAL A 208 -6.18 -14.15 12.40
CA VAL A 208 -7.07 -13.37 11.55
C VAL A 208 -6.32 -12.98 10.28
N SER A 209 -6.85 -13.33 9.12
CA SER A 209 -6.24 -12.97 7.83
C SER A 209 -7.13 -11.99 7.06
N VAL A 210 -6.48 -10.99 6.46
CA VAL A 210 -7.08 -10.03 5.52
C VAL A 210 -6.20 -9.91 4.29
N SER A 211 -6.82 -9.61 3.14
CA SER A 211 -6.12 -9.28 1.91
C SER A 211 -6.57 -7.87 1.47
N PHE A 212 -5.61 -7.05 1.05
CA PHE A 212 -5.84 -5.81 0.35
C PHE A 212 -5.47 -6.04 -1.11
N ALA A 213 -6.47 -6.12 -1.98
CA ALA A 213 -6.25 -6.31 -3.40
C ALA A 213 -5.84 -5.00 -4.08
N ASP A 214 -5.12 -5.11 -5.20
CA ASP A 214 -4.76 -4.01 -6.10
C ASP A 214 -4.16 -2.81 -5.35
N VAL A 215 -3.02 -3.01 -4.65
CA VAL A 215 -2.39 -1.96 -3.85
C VAL A 215 -1.94 -0.78 -4.73
N GLY A 216 -2.71 0.30 -4.72
CA GLY A 216 -2.45 1.53 -5.47
C GLY A 216 -1.99 2.70 -4.60
N LEU A 217 -0.99 2.48 -3.73
CA LEU A 217 -0.35 3.56 -2.96
C LEU A 217 0.93 4.02 -3.65
N ASP A 218 1.36 5.25 -3.37
CA ASP A 218 2.68 5.74 -3.75
C ASP A 218 3.78 4.81 -3.20
N GLY A 219 4.92 4.76 -3.87
CA GLY A 219 6.10 4.02 -3.46
C GLY A 219 6.66 4.47 -2.10
N GLY A 220 7.36 3.56 -1.44
CA GLY A 220 7.97 3.80 -0.13
C GLY A 220 7.16 3.24 1.03
N ASP A 221 7.48 3.70 2.24
CA ASP A 221 7.06 3.09 3.49
C ASP A 221 5.65 3.49 3.93
N HIS A 222 4.77 2.51 4.11
CA HIS A 222 3.40 2.73 4.59
C HIS A 222 3.10 2.03 5.91
N PRO A 223 2.34 2.65 6.82
CA PRO A 223 1.97 2.03 8.08
C PRO A 223 0.89 0.97 7.88
N LEU A 224 1.16 -0.24 8.35
CA LEU A 224 0.20 -1.31 8.59
C LEU A 224 -0.21 -1.27 10.06
N VAL A 225 -1.44 -0.85 10.33
CA VAL A 225 -1.95 -0.63 11.69
C VAL A 225 -3.08 -1.59 12.00
N LEU A 226 -2.95 -2.31 13.11
CA LEU A 226 -3.95 -3.21 13.65
C LEU A 226 -4.46 -2.67 14.97
N THR A 227 -5.76 -2.45 15.06
CA THR A 227 -6.42 -1.86 16.23
C THR A 227 -7.45 -2.81 16.81
N THR A 228 -7.33 -3.10 18.10
CA THR A 228 -8.38 -3.67 18.94
C THR A 228 -8.96 -2.59 19.85
N ALA A 229 -9.98 -2.90 20.66
CA ALA A 229 -10.51 -1.96 21.64
C ALA A 229 -9.49 -1.60 22.74
N ASN A 230 -8.50 -2.46 22.96
CA ASN A 230 -7.56 -2.34 24.07
C ASN A 230 -6.15 -1.94 23.63
N ARG A 231 -5.75 -2.27 22.40
CA ARG A 231 -4.37 -2.05 21.95
C ARG A 231 -4.30 -1.82 20.44
N THR A 232 -3.41 -0.90 20.07
CA THR A 232 -2.95 -0.72 18.69
C THR A 232 -1.54 -1.29 18.53
N ARG A 233 -1.31 -1.98 17.42
CA ARG A 233 -0.01 -2.43 16.95
C ARG A 233 0.21 -1.92 15.54
N GLU A 234 1.45 -1.56 15.23
CA GLU A 234 1.83 -1.06 13.93
C GLU A 234 3.17 -1.65 13.48
N ARG A 235 3.32 -1.71 12.16
CA ARG A 235 4.49 -2.16 11.42
C ARG A 235 4.53 -1.37 10.11
N THR A 236 5.69 -1.29 9.46
CA THR A 236 5.81 -0.73 8.11
C THR A 236 5.78 -1.85 7.06
N VAL A 237 5.15 -1.57 5.92
CA VAL A 237 5.25 -2.37 4.69
C VAL A 237 5.48 -1.40 3.53
N SER A 238 6.55 -1.60 2.77
CA SER A 238 6.94 -0.71 1.68
C SER A 238 6.21 -1.07 0.39
N VAL A 239 5.86 -0.08 -0.42
CA VAL A 239 5.39 -0.29 -1.79
C VAL A 239 6.55 -0.13 -2.76
N VAL A 240 6.76 -1.13 -3.61
CA VAL A 240 7.67 -1.06 -4.74
C VAL A 240 6.88 -0.57 -5.94
N HIS A 241 7.12 0.67 -6.34
CA HIS A 241 6.38 1.33 -7.41
C HIS A 241 7.15 1.23 -8.73
N PRO A 242 6.51 0.91 -9.87
CA PRO A 242 7.19 0.76 -11.16
C PRO A 242 7.63 2.11 -11.76
N SER A 243 6.85 3.18 -11.55
CA SER A 243 7.30 4.53 -11.93
C SER A 243 8.51 4.96 -11.09
N PRO A 244 9.58 5.49 -11.72
CA PRO A 244 10.73 6.05 -11.00
C PRO A 244 10.41 7.26 -10.12
N TYR A 245 9.25 7.91 -10.33
CA TYR A 245 8.74 8.98 -9.46
C TYR A 245 8.15 8.46 -8.15
N GLY A 246 7.98 7.15 -8.00
CA GLY A 246 7.31 6.55 -6.86
C GLY A 246 5.80 6.84 -6.81
N LYS A 247 5.19 7.32 -7.89
CA LYS A 247 3.75 7.61 -7.97
C LYS A 247 3.28 7.65 -9.42
N THR A 248 1.97 7.61 -9.61
CA THR A 248 1.34 7.67 -10.93
C THR A 248 0.90 9.09 -11.30
N THR A 249 0.47 9.91 -10.34
CA THR A 249 0.03 11.29 -10.61
C THR A 249 1.17 12.28 -10.37
N LEU A 250 1.61 12.95 -11.44
CA LEU A 250 2.67 13.94 -11.44
C LEU A 250 2.10 15.35 -11.46
N GLY A 251 2.57 16.21 -10.56
CA GLY A 251 2.30 17.63 -10.59
C GLY A 251 3.01 18.29 -11.78
N LEU A 252 2.25 18.89 -12.68
CA LEU A 252 2.77 19.61 -13.84
C LEU A 252 2.59 21.11 -13.65
N TYR A 253 3.70 21.83 -13.53
CA TYR A 253 3.71 23.28 -13.66
C TYR A 253 3.95 23.66 -15.12
N VAL A 254 3.20 24.64 -15.62
CA VAL A 254 3.34 25.13 -16.99
C VAL A 254 3.68 26.61 -16.95
N ASP A 255 4.87 26.93 -17.44
CA ASP A 255 5.40 28.29 -17.58
C ASP A 255 5.20 28.75 -19.03
N ASP A 256 4.05 29.33 -19.32
CA ASP A 256 3.64 29.81 -20.65
C ASP A 256 3.72 31.33 -20.81
N ASP A 257 4.44 32.03 -19.91
CA ASP A 257 4.61 33.49 -19.93
C ASP A 257 5.23 34.01 -21.24
N ALA A 258 6.06 33.20 -21.91
CA ALA A 258 6.71 33.53 -23.17
C ALA A 258 5.83 33.25 -24.41
N VAL A 259 4.62 32.71 -24.24
CA VAL A 259 3.74 32.33 -25.33
C VAL A 259 2.62 33.38 -25.50
N ASP A 260 2.56 34.01 -26.66
CA ASP A 260 1.56 35.06 -26.96
C ASP A 260 0.12 34.53 -27.18
N ARG A 261 -0.13 33.25 -26.89
CA ARG A 261 -1.42 32.58 -27.11
C ARG A 261 -1.71 31.53 -26.04
N ASN A 262 -2.99 31.19 -25.87
CA ASN A 262 -3.41 30.15 -24.93
C ASN A 262 -2.97 28.76 -25.43
N VAL A 263 -2.16 28.06 -24.63
CA VAL A 263 -1.65 26.70 -24.90
C VAL A 263 -2.35 25.61 -24.10
N THR A 264 -3.36 25.94 -23.30
CA THR A 264 -4.01 24.99 -22.36
C THR A 264 -4.47 23.72 -23.05
N ALA A 265 -5.11 23.85 -24.22
CA ALA A 265 -5.65 22.72 -24.98
C ALA A 265 -4.53 21.84 -25.56
N VAL A 266 -3.46 22.43 -26.07
CA VAL A 266 -2.31 21.72 -26.65
C VAL A 266 -1.58 20.91 -25.59
N VAL A 267 -1.30 21.54 -24.43
CA VAL A 267 -0.66 20.85 -23.31
C VAL A 267 -1.54 19.70 -22.81
N ALA A 268 -2.85 19.90 -22.68
CA ALA A 268 -3.77 18.85 -22.25
C ALA A 268 -3.86 17.69 -23.26
N ALA A 269 -3.78 17.98 -24.57
CA ALA A 269 -3.73 16.95 -25.60
C ALA A 269 -2.45 16.11 -25.48
N ALA A 270 -1.30 16.76 -25.25
CA ALA A 270 0.00 16.11 -25.10
C ALA A 270 0.12 15.28 -23.81
N THR A 271 -0.28 15.82 -22.64
CA THR A 271 -0.29 15.03 -21.40
C THR A 271 -1.28 13.87 -21.48
N GLY A 272 -2.44 14.13 -22.11
CA GLY A 272 -3.46 13.12 -22.36
C GLY A 272 -2.98 12.00 -23.29
N TYR A 273 -2.01 12.25 -24.19
CA TYR A 273 -1.41 11.19 -24.98
C TYR A 273 -0.74 10.17 -24.07
N TRP A 274 0.17 10.62 -23.20
CA TRP A 274 0.86 9.75 -22.24
C TRP A 274 -0.13 9.03 -21.32
N GLU A 275 -1.10 9.72 -20.74
CA GLU A 275 -2.16 9.12 -19.91
C GLU A 275 -2.97 7.99 -20.58
N ARG A 276 -2.98 7.92 -21.92
CA ARG A 276 -3.68 6.86 -22.68
C ARG A 276 -2.76 5.77 -23.19
N THR A 277 -1.45 6.00 -23.23
CA THR A 277 -0.47 5.11 -23.88
C THR A 277 0.68 4.71 -22.95
N ASP A 278 0.68 5.18 -21.72
CA ASP A 278 1.66 4.98 -20.67
C ASP A 278 2.04 3.52 -20.43
N GLU A 279 1.11 2.63 -20.11
CA GLU A 279 1.40 1.23 -19.84
C GLU A 279 2.05 0.53 -21.05
N ARG A 280 1.72 0.98 -22.26
CA ARG A 280 2.29 0.43 -23.50
C ARG A 280 3.75 0.84 -23.68
N TYR A 281 4.07 2.11 -23.49
CA TYR A 281 5.38 2.66 -23.84
C TYR A 281 6.31 2.84 -22.64
N LEU A 282 5.77 3.14 -21.46
CA LEU A 282 6.50 3.37 -20.21
C LEU A 282 6.51 2.12 -19.30
N GLY A 283 5.52 1.22 -19.47
CA GLY A 283 5.37 0.04 -18.63
C GLY A 283 4.73 0.32 -17.25
N TYR A 284 4.24 1.54 -17.03
CA TYR A 284 3.52 1.95 -15.82
C TYR A 284 2.51 3.06 -16.15
N PRO A 285 1.42 3.20 -15.38
CA PRO A 285 0.45 4.27 -15.58
C PRO A 285 0.99 5.63 -15.10
N VAL A 286 0.65 6.70 -15.83
CA VAL A 286 1.00 8.08 -15.50
C VAL A 286 -0.18 9.02 -15.73
N ALA A 287 -0.33 10.01 -14.86
CA ALA A 287 -1.29 11.09 -14.98
C ALA A 287 -0.66 12.43 -14.62
N TYR A 288 -1.15 13.52 -15.21
CA TYR A 288 -0.63 14.85 -14.95
C TYR A 288 -1.71 15.74 -14.31
N GLU A 289 -1.40 16.28 -13.13
CA GLU A 289 -2.24 17.26 -12.44
C GLU A 289 -1.60 18.64 -12.51
N ARG A 290 -2.33 19.64 -13.02
CA ARG A 290 -1.81 21.02 -13.08
C ARG A 290 -1.59 21.57 -11.68
N VAL A 291 -0.38 22.08 -11.43
CA VAL A 291 -0.06 22.81 -10.20
C VAL A 291 0.26 24.28 -10.50
N ALA A 292 -0.03 25.16 -9.56
CA ALA A 292 0.16 26.61 -9.71
C ALA A 292 1.56 27.10 -9.32
N ASP A 293 2.44 26.20 -8.86
CA ASP A 293 3.69 26.54 -8.21
C ASP A 293 4.76 25.54 -8.61
N ALA A 294 5.81 26.04 -9.25
CA ALA A 294 6.91 25.23 -9.78
C ALA A 294 7.63 24.43 -8.67
N ASP A 295 7.73 24.98 -7.45
CA ASP A 295 8.41 24.31 -6.32
C ASP A 295 7.66 23.06 -5.81
N ARG A 296 6.39 22.91 -6.21
CA ARG A 296 5.54 21.76 -5.88
C ARG A 296 5.32 20.82 -7.07
N ALA A 297 5.95 21.10 -8.20
CA ALA A 297 5.81 20.31 -9.42
C ALA A 297 6.79 19.13 -9.43
N ASP A 298 6.36 18.04 -10.03
CA ASP A 298 7.24 16.94 -10.42
C ASP A 298 7.91 17.22 -11.76
N VAL A 299 7.17 17.89 -12.66
CA VAL A 299 7.60 18.28 -13.99
C VAL A 299 7.27 19.76 -14.22
N VAL A 300 8.25 20.50 -14.75
CA VAL A 300 8.07 21.87 -15.25
C VAL A 300 8.10 21.82 -16.77
N LEU A 301 6.98 22.16 -17.40
CA LEU A 301 6.91 22.44 -18.83
C LEU A 301 7.07 23.94 -19.04
N ARG A 302 8.17 24.35 -19.65
CA ARG A 302 8.52 25.76 -19.88
C ARG A 302 8.51 26.07 -21.37
N PHE A 303 8.00 27.25 -21.71
CA PHE A 303 8.13 27.77 -23.06
C PHE A 303 9.24 28.81 -23.10
N ASP A 304 10.31 28.51 -23.82
CA ASP A 304 11.48 29.38 -23.96
C ASP A 304 12.24 29.02 -25.24
N ARG A 305 13.06 29.95 -25.74
CA ARG A 305 13.86 29.70 -26.95
C ARG A 305 14.90 28.61 -26.68
N VAL A 306 14.95 27.61 -27.56
CA VAL A 306 15.91 26.51 -27.46
C VAL A 306 17.05 26.71 -28.45
N ASP A 307 18.18 27.22 -27.96
CA ASP A 307 19.38 27.44 -28.80
C ASP A 307 20.33 26.23 -28.84
N ARG A 308 20.21 25.32 -27.86
CA ARG A 308 21.00 24.10 -27.77
C ARG A 308 20.28 23.10 -26.88
N CYS A 309 20.33 21.82 -27.27
CA CYS A 309 19.94 20.72 -26.40
C CYS A 309 21.04 19.65 -26.38
N GLY A 310 21.42 19.20 -25.19
CA GLY A 310 22.46 18.17 -25.01
C GLY A 310 23.86 18.60 -25.45
N VAL A 311 24.68 17.61 -25.83
CA VAL A 311 26.10 17.81 -26.19
C VAL A 311 26.32 18.19 -27.65
N GLU A 312 25.28 18.17 -28.47
CA GLU A 312 25.42 18.48 -29.89
C GLU A 312 25.70 19.98 -30.09
N ASP A 313 26.80 20.26 -30.79
CA ASP A 313 27.15 21.58 -31.30
C ASP A 313 26.79 21.59 -32.79
N GLY A 314 25.70 22.27 -33.16
CA GLY A 314 25.27 22.38 -34.55
C GLY A 314 24.39 23.60 -34.81
N ASP A 315 24.36 24.05 -36.06
CA ASP A 315 23.47 25.12 -36.55
C ASP A 315 22.02 24.61 -36.76
N GLY A 316 21.59 23.63 -35.95
CA GLY A 316 20.32 22.92 -36.10
C GLY A 316 19.13 23.73 -35.57
N ARG A 317 17.95 23.46 -36.13
CA ARG A 317 16.68 23.97 -35.61
C ARG A 317 16.24 23.08 -34.45
N TYR A 318 16.08 23.64 -33.26
CA TYR A 318 15.54 22.94 -32.09
C TYR A 318 14.10 23.36 -31.83
N PHE A 319 13.22 22.39 -31.58
CA PHE A 319 11.85 22.63 -31.16
C PHE A 319 11.66 22.46 -29.65
N GLY A 320 12.46 21.63 -29.00
CA GLY A 320 12.40 21.38 -27.58
C GLY A 320 13.72 20.86 -27.00
N CYS A 321 13.74 20.76 -25.67
CA CYS A 321 14.79 20.12 -24.91
C CYS A 321 14.30 19.72 -23.52
N ALA A 322 14.60 18.50 -23.09
CA ALA A 322 14.21 17.99 -21.78
C ALA A 322 15.35 17.34 -21.01
N ASP A 323 15.18 17.29 -19.69
CA ASP A 323 15.93 16.40 -18.83
C ASP A 323 15.58 14.94 -19.16
N LEU A 324 16.60 14.11 -19.35
CA LEU A 324 16.43 12.65 -19.47
C LEU A 324 16.39 12.02 -18.08
N LEU A 325 15.32 11.27 -17.81
CA LEU A 325 15.23 10.38 -16.64
C LEU A 325 16.05 9.11 -16.92
N VAL A 326 16.94 8.74 -15.99
CA VAL A 326 17.77 7.53 -16.14
C VAL A 326 17.54 6.57 -14.98
N ASP A 327 17.89 6.99 -13.76
CA ASP A 327 17.72 6.16 -12.55
C ASP A 327 16.62 6.74 -11.66
N GLU A 328 16.79 7.98 -11.19
CA GLU A 328 15.85 8.68 -10.31
C GLU A 328 15.57 10.09 -10.87
N PRO A 329 14.34 10.61 -10.73
CA PRO A 329 14.01 11.94 -11.23
C PRO A 329 14.70 13.02 -10.41
N ARG A 330 15.22 14.03 -11.12
CA ARG A 330 15.72 15.27 -10.52
C ARG A 330 14.56 16.25 -10.42
N THR A 331 13.72 16.09 -9.39
CA THR A 331 12.48 16.88 -9.25
C THR A 331 12.74 18.37 -8.92
N PRO A 332 12.16 19.33 -9.66
CA PRO A 332 11.34 19.13 -10.85
C PRO A 332 12.17 18.80 -12.09
N MET A 333 11.73 17.79 -12.84
CA MET A 333 12.27 17.52 -14.18
C MET A 333 11.80 18.61 -15.13
N THR A 334 12.65 19.08 -16.04
CA THR A 334 12.30 20.20 -16.94
C THR A 334 12.16 19.74 -18.38
N ALA A 335 11.07 20.15 -19.04
CA ALA A 335 10.87 20.10 -20.48
C ALA A 335 10.71 21.54 -21.00
N THR A 336 11.55 21.95 -21.95
CA THR A 336 11.50 23.27 -22.59
C THR A 336 11.02 23.13 -24.02
N VAL A 337 10.07 23.97 -24.45
CA VAL A 337 9.49 23.95 -25.81
C VAL A 337 9.56 25.35 -26.42
N GLU A 338 9.91 25.43 -27.70
CA GLU A 338 9.99 26.69 -28.44
C GLU A 338 8.58 27.35 -28.51
N PRO A 339 8.41 28.59 -28.02
CA PRO A 339 7.11 29.25 -27.94
C PRO A 339 6.48 29.56 -29.31
N ASN A 340 7.29 29.79 -30.35
CA ASN A 340 6.81 30.30 -31.64
C ASN A 340 6.58 29.22 -32.72
N ILE A 341 6.35 27.97 -32.35
CA ILE A 341 5.96 26.88 -33.27
C ILE A 341 4.44 26.77 -33.41
N SER A 342 3.93 26.03 -34.41
CA SER A 342 2.48 25.80 -34.55
C SER A 342 1.94 24.91 -33.41
N ASP A 343 0.63 24.91 -33.14
CA ASP A 343 0.02 24.05 -32.11
C ASP A 343 0.15 22.56 -32.47
N ALA A 344 0.22 22.22 -33.76
CA ALA A 344 0.50 20.86 -34.21
C ALA A 344 1.92 20.41 -33.83
N GLU A 345 2.93 21.24 -34.15
CA GLU A 345 4.32 20.97 -33.80
C GLU A 345 4.53 21.02 -32.28
N MET A 346 3.88 21.96 -31.59
CA MET A 346 3.93 22.10 -30.14
C MET A 346 3.38 20.86 -29.45
N ASN A 347 2.26 20.31 -29.92
CA ASN A 347 1.72 19.06 -29.38
C ASN A 347 2.73 17.90 -29.52
N ALA A 348 3.31 17.73 -30.72
CA ALA A 348 4.30 16.67 -30.97
C ALA A 348 5.56 16.86 -30.11
N THR A 349 6.05 18.10 -30.02
CA THR A 349 7.23 18.45 -29.23
C THR A 349 7.00 18.22 -27.74
N ILE A 350 5.86 18.66 -27.17
CA ILE A 350 5.56 18.39 -25.75
C ILE A 350 5.49 16.88 -25.49
N ILE A 351 4.88 16.10 -26.39
CA ILE A 351 4.84 14.64 -26.24
C ILE A 351 6.26 14.06 -26.22
N HIS A 352 7.12 14.46 -27.15
CA HIS A 352 8.53 14.05 -27.23
C HIS A 352 9.31 14.40 -25.97
N GLU A 353 9.28 15.67 -25.55
CA GLU A 353 10.01 16.15 -24.37
C GLU A 353 9.52 15.48 -23.09
N LEU A 354 8.21 15.22 -22.99
CA LEU A 354 7.67 14.43 -21.88
C LEU A 354 8.07 12.95 -21.96
N GLY A 355 8.43 12.41 -23.12
CA GLY A 355 9.02 11.08 -23.22
C GLY A 355 10.37 10.99 -22.50
N HIS A 356 11.24 11.98 -22.70
CA HIS A 356 12.54 12.07 -22.02
C HIS A 356 12.40 12.17 -20.50
N VAL A 357 11.44 12.98 -19.99
CA VAL A 357 11.22 13.06 -18.54
C VAL A 357 10.65 11.77 -17.95
N GLN A 358 10.13 10.85 -18.78
CA GLN A 358 9.70 9.51 -18.39
C GLN A 358 10.77 8.43 -18.65
N GLY A 359 11.89 8.81 -19.25
CA GLY A 359 13.08 7.97 -19.43
C GLY A 359 13.23 7.34 -20.80
N LEU A 360 12.44 7.78 -21.79
CA LEU A 360 12.59 7.32 -23.16
C LEU A 360 13.72 8.07 -23.87
N GLU A 361 14.57 7.34 -24.59
CA GLU A 361 15.61 7.89 -25.45
C GLU A 361 15.12 8.04 -26.91
N HIS A 362 15.94 8.69 -27.73
CA HIS A 362 15.61 8.85 -29.14
C HIS A 362 15.52 7.50 -29.89
N GLY A 363 14.47 7.34 -30.69
CA GLY A 363 14.21 6.16 -31.50
C GLY A 363 13.52 5.01 -30.76
N GLU A 364 13.27 5.15 -29.45
CA GLU A 364 12.42 4.23 -28.71
C GLU A 364 10.93 4.41 -29.08
N GLU A 365 10.11 3.40 -28.80
CA GLU A 365 8.69 3.50 -29.07
C GLU A 365 8.01 4.54 -28.16
N PRO A 366 7.16 5.45 -28.67
CA PRO A 366 6.67 5.57 -30.06
C PRO A 366 7.70 6.19 -31.03
N ALA A 367 8.25 5.38 -31.95
CA ALA A 367 9.49 5.71 -32.66
C ALA A 367 9.41 6.98 -33.55
N GLY A 368 8.22 7.28 -34.08
CA GLY A 368 7.99 8.53 -34.83
C GLY A 368 8.10 9.76 -33.92
N LEU A 369 7.40 9.74 -32.78
CA LEU A 369 7.38 10.86 -31.83
C LEU A 369 8.69 11.00 -31.06
N MET A 370 9.35 9.90 -30.71
CA MET A 370 10.66 9.92 -30.04
C MET A 370 11.84 10.00 -31.03
N ASN A 371 11.61 10.29 -32.31
CA ASN A 371 12.70 10.48 -33.25
C ASN A 371 13.52 11.73 -32.88
N ALA A 372 14.85 11.65 -32.94
CA ALA A 372 15.73 12.80 -32.71
C ALA A 372 15.51 13.94 -33.73
N THR A 373 14.92 13.64 -34.89
CA THR A 373 14.60 14.63 -35.93
C THR A 373 13.09 14.65 -36.20
N SER A 374 12.46 15.78 -35.90
CA SER A 374 11.08 16.06 -36.29
C SER A 374 10.99 16.33 -37.80
N THR A 375 10.17 15.55 -38.50
CA THR A 375 9.88 15.66 -39.94
C THR A 375 8.40 15.40 -40.21
N LEU A 376 7.90 15.75 -41.40
CA LEU A 376 6.52 15.43 -41.77
C LEU A 376 6.19 13.93 -41.62
N ALA A 377 7.15 13.04 -41.90
CA ALA A 377 6.93 11.61 -41.78
C ALA A 377 6.87 11.10 -40.31
N THR A 378 7.35 11.88 -39.34
CA THR A 378 7.28 11.53 -37.92
C THR A 378 5.95 11.88 -37.25
N HIS A 379 5.12 12.74 -37.87
CA HIS A 379 3.81 13.11 -37.35
C HIS A 379 2.71 12.23 -37.92
N ARG A 380 1.75 11.85 -37.07
CA ARG A 380 0.61 11.02 -37.49
C ARG A 380 -0.69 11.42 -36.75
N PRO A 381 -1.70 11.95 -37.45
CA PRO A 381 -1.67 12.39 -38.85
C PRO A 381 -0.85 13.68 -39.03
N VAL A 382 -0.35 13.91 -40.25
CA VAL A 382 0.15 15.21 -40.69
C VAL A 382 -1.04 16.14 -40.94
N LYS A 383 -1.18 17.14 -40.08
CA LYS A 383 -2.11 18.26 -40.24
C LYS A 383 -1.65 19.24 -41.32
N VAL A 384 -2.51 19.49 -42.30
CA VAL A 384 -2.24 20.33 -43.47
C VAL A 384 -3.21 21.52 -43.50
N HIS A 385 -2.71 22.75 -43.56
CA HIS A 385 -3.53 23.92 -43.79
C HIS A 385 -3.50 24.31 -45.28
N LEU A 386 -4.63 24.14 -45.97
CA LEU A 386 -4.77 24.55 -47.36
C LEU A 386 -5.50 25.89 -47.45
N ARG A 387 -4.86 26.89 -48.08
CA ARG A 387 -5.44 28.22 -48.30
C ARG A 387 -5.20 28.74 -49.71
N ALA A 388 -5.96 29.76 -50.11
CA ALA A 388 -5.75 30.50 -51.35
C ALA A 388 -5.59 32.00 -51.10
N GLU A 389 -4.67 32.66 -51.82
CA GLU A 389 -4.48 34.12 -51.71
C GLU A 389 -5.71 34.91 -52.20
N SER A 390 -6.49 34.33 -53.11
CA SER A 390 -7.74 34.89 -53.61
C SER A 390 -8.92 34.75 -52.62
N GLY A 391 -8.73 34.06 -51.50
CA GLY A 391 -9.75 33.77 -50.49
C GLY A 391 -10.08 32.28 -50.44
N ASP A 392 -11.24 31.90 -50.95
CA ASP A 392 -11.70 30.51 -50.91
C ASP A 392 -10.87 29.61 -51.84
N VAL A 393 -10.50 28.44 -51.32
CA VAL A 393 -9.78 27.43 -52.11
C VAL A 393 -10.74 26.83 -53.16
N PRO A 394 -10.38 26.82 -54.45
CA PRO A 394 -11.20 26.18 -55.46
C PRO A 394 -11.34 24.66 -55.19
N THR A 395 -12.56 24.11 -55.27
CA THR A 395 -12.83 22.68 -55.00
C THR A 395 -11.96 21.72 -55.81
N ARG A 396 -11.60 22.09 -57.05
CA ARG A 396 -10.70 21.27 -57.86
C ARG A 396 -9.29 21.25 -57.26
N VAL A 397 -8.76 22.39 -56.81
CA VAL A 397 -7.44 22.48 -56.17
C VAL A 397 -7.43 21.67 -54.89
N GLU A 398 -8.46 21.79 -54.05
CA GLU A 398 -8.59 20.98 -52.82
C GLU A 398 -8.56 19.47 -53.12
N GLY A 399 -9.31 19.03 -54.13
CA GLY A 399 -9.29 17.62 -54.57
C GLY A 399 -7.92 17.16 -55.06
N GLU A 400 -7.20 17.99 -55.81
CA GLU A 400 -5.87 17.66 -56.34
C GLU A 400 -4.81 17.59 -55.22
N VAL A 401 -4.88 18.48 -54.23
CA VAL A 401 -4.02 18.39 -53.04
C VAL A 401 -4.33 17.12 -52.25
N ALA A 402 -5.60 16.78 -52.07
CA ALA A 402 -6.00 15.55 -51.39
C ALA A 402 -5.51 14.30 -52.13
N GLU A 403 -5.67 14.23 -53.46
CA GLU A 403 -5.16 13.12 -54.27
C GLU A 403 -3.64 12.95 -54.12
N ALA A 404 -2.88 14.05 -54.07
CA ALA A 404 -1.44 14.01 -53.85
C ALA A 404 -1.05 13.47 -52.46
N LEU A 405 -1.80 13.84 -51.42
CA LEU A 405 -1.56 13.37 -50.06
C LEU A 405 -1.99 11.90 -49.89
N ASP A 406 -3.07 11.48 -50.55
CA ASP A 406 -3.54 10.10 -50.59
C ASP A 406 -2.53 9.16 -51.29
N TYR A 407 -1.79 9.66 -52.29
CA TYR A 407 -0.67 8.91 -52.87
C TYR A 407 0.37 8.53 -51.80
N PHE A 408 0.77 9.47 -50.94
CA PHE A 408 1.70 9.17 -49.85
C PHE A 408 1.08 8.29 -48.78
N ALA A 409 -0.20 8.47 -48.48
CA ALA A 409 -0.92 7.64 -47.51
C ALA A 409 -1.07 6.18 -47.97
N ALA A 410 -1.08 5.94 -49.28
CA ALA A 410 -1.11 4.61 -49.88
C ALA A 410 0.28 3.99 -50.10
N SER A 411 1.36 4.71 -49.78
CA SER A 411 2.74 4.27 -50.01
C SER A 411 3.32 3.53 -48.80
N ASP A 412 3.94 2.38 -49.04
CA ASP A 412 4.72 1.63 -48.05
C ASP A 412 6.18 2.12 -47.95
N GLU A 413 6.57 3.13 -48.74
CA GLU A 413 7.96 3.63 -48.88
C GLU A 413 8.21 4.93 -48.10
N ILE A 414 7.32 5.25 -47.15
CA ILE A 414 7.42 6.48 -46.35
C ILE A 414 8.60 6.37 -45.38
N ARG A 415 9.43 7.42 -45.39
CA ARG A 415 10.63 7.52 -44.57
C ARG A 415 10.30 7.45 -43.09
N GLY A 416 10.88 6.50 -42.36
CA GLY A 416 10.77 6.46 -40.89
C GLY A 416 9.37 6.21 -40.35
N SER A 417 8.47 5.62 -41.14
CA SER A 417 7.08 5.37 -40.75
C SER A 417 6.47 4.19 -41.50
N ASP A 418 5.83 3.26 -40.78
CA ASP A 418 5.05 2.18 -41.41
C ASP A 418 3.76 2.64 -42.11
N GLU A 419 3.21 3.84 -41.81
CA GLU A 419 1.91 4.29 -42.36
C GLU A 419 1.77 5.83 -42.29
N PHE A 420 1.83 6.54 -43.43
CA PHE A 420 1.54 7.98 -43.51
C PHE A 420 0.03 8.23 -43.42
N ALA A 421 -0.36 9.22 -42.62
CA ALA A 421 -1.74 9.68 -42.51
C ALA A 421 -1.76 11.20 -42.49
N TRP A 422 -2.83 11.80 -42.99
CA TRP A 422 -2.96 13.25 -43.10
C TRP A 422 -4.39 13.70 -42.84
N GLU A 423 -4.55 14.97 -42.45
CA GLU A 423 -5.87 15.62 -42.33
C GLU A 423 -5.77 17.12 -42.64
N PHE A 424 -6.83 17.68 -43.22
CA PHE A 424 -6.94 19.13 -43.36
C PHE A 424 -7.32 19.80 -42.04
N VAL A 425 -6.77 20.98 -41.81
CA VAL A 425 -7.09 21.87 -40.68
C VAL A 425 -7.33 23.29 -41.16
N ASP A 426 -8.08 24.06 -40.36
CA ASP A 426 -8.59 25.37 -40.76
C ASP A 426 -7.59 26.53 -40.60
N SER A 427 -6.41 26.28 -40.02
CA SER A 427 -5.43 27.34 -39.76
C SER A 427 -3.99 26.86 -39.81
N ALA A 428 -3.08 27.78 -40.17
CA ALA A 428 -1.64 27.55 -40.10
C ALA A 428 -1.20 27.19 -38.68
N ARG A 429 -1.87 27.74 -37.68
CA ARG A 429 -1.61 27.44 -36.27
C ARG A 429 -1.84 25.96 -35.95
N ASP A 430 -2.81 25.32 -36.58
CA ASP A 430 -3.15 23.92 -36.29
C ASP A 430 -2.44 22.93 -37.22
N ALA A 431 -1.54 23.40 -38.09
CA ALA A 431 -0.91 22.58 -39.13
C ALA A 431 0.59 22.35 -38.91
N HIS A 432 1.10 21.21 -39.37
CA HIS A 432 2.55 21.00 -39.50
C HIS A 432 3.08 21.65 -40.79
N VAL A 433 2.27 21.64 -41.85
CA VAL A 433 2.61 22.20 -43.16
C VAL A 433 1.45 23.03 -43.70
N GLN A 434 1.78 24.16 -44.32
CA GLN A 434 0.85 24.97 -45.08
C GLN A 434 1.03 24.66 -46.57
N ILE A 435 -0.08 24.66 -47.30
CA ILE A 435 -0.08 24.66 -48.76
C ILE A 435 -0.91 25.86 -49.17
N THR A 436 -0.32 26.74 -49.98
CA THR A 436 -1.03 27.93 -50.39
C THR A 436 -1.07 28.08 -51.90
N TYR A 437 -2.28 28.20 -52.42
CA TYR A 437 -2.58 28.42 -53.82
C TYR A 437 -2.66 29.92 -54.14
N ASP A 438 -1.90 30.37 -55.13
CA ASP A 438 -1.94 31.73 -55.66
C ASP A 438 -2.10 31.68 -57.18
N ASP A 439 -3.23 32.18 -57.66
CA ASP A 439 -3.59 32.20 -59.08
C ASP A 439 -2.79 33.24 -59.89
N ARG A 440 -2.13 34.19 -59.21
CA ARG A 440 -1.37 35.27 -59.85
C ARG A 440 0.12 34.96 -59.89
N GLY A 441 0.68 34.53 -58.76
CA GLY A 441 2.09 34.18 -58.59
C GLY A 441 3.01 35.38 -58.61
N ASP A 442 3.77 35.59 -57.53
CA ASP A 442 4.76 36.68 -57.41
C ASP A 442 5.83 36.41 -56.34
N VAL A 443 5.70 35.35 -55.52
CA VAL A 443 6.62 35.05 -54.40
C VAL A 443 7.71 34.08 -54.84
N CYS A 444 7.34 32.98 -55.50
CA CYS A 444 8.27 31.97 -55.98
C CYS A 444 8.73 32.24 -57.42
N PHE A 445 7.81 32.64 -58.29
CA PHE A 445 8.07 32.78 -59.72
C PHE A 445 7.54 34.10 -60.25
N ALA A 446 8.40 34.83 -60.97
CA ALA A 446 8.02 36.09 -61.62
C ALA A 446 7.23 35.88 -62.93
N ASP A 447 7.40 34.73 -63.59
CA ASP A 447 6.70 34.33 -64.81
C ASP A 447 6.69 32.79 -64.92
N GLY A 448 5.67 32.22 -65.57
CA GLY A 448 5.66 30.80 -65.98
C GLY A 448 5.04 29.79 -65.00
N GLY A 449 4.76 30.19 -63.76
CA GLY A 449 4.10 29.38 -62.74
C GLY A 449 4.94 28.18 -62.24
N GLY A 450 4.63 27.67 -61.06
CA GLY A 450 5.37 26.57 -60.46
C GLY A 450 5.02 26.31 -58.99
N SER A 451 5.80 25.45 -58.35
CA SER A 451 5.77 25.29 -56.89
C SER A 451 7.14 25.55 -56.25
N CYS A 452 7.13 26.13 -55.05
CA CYS A 452 8.33 26.27 -54.20
C CYS A 452 7.96 26.12 -52.73
N THR A 453 8.95 25.88 -51.86
CA THR A 453 8.74 25.79 -50.41
C THR A 453 9.41 27.00 -49.74
N VAL A 454 8.64 27.73 -48.93
CA VAL A 454 9.10 28.88 -48.14
C VAL A 454 8.81 28.66 -46.66
N ASP A 455 9.30 29.55 -45.80
CA ASP A 455 8.94 29.55 -44.38
C ASP A 455 7.45 29.88 -44.21
N GLY A 456 6.76 29.10 -43.37
CA GLY A 456 5.37 29.30 -42.99
C GLY A 456 5.20 30.39 -41.93
N GLU A 457 4.00 30.43 -41.33
CA GLU A 457 3.64 31.46 -40.34
C GLU A 457 4.33 31.27 -38.99
N PHE A 458 4.70 30.02 -38.67
CA PHE A 458 5.32 29.64 -37.41
C PHE A 458 6.76 29.15 -37.60
N TYR A 459 7.57 29.28 -36.54
CA TYR A 459 8.89 28.65 -36.51
C TYR A 459 8.73 27.14 -36.70
N GLY A 460 9.35 26.60 -37.73
CA GLY A 460 9.37 25.17 -38.06
C GLY A 460 8.64 24.90 -39.35
N GLN A 461 7.56 25.66 -39.52
CA GLN A 461 6.54 25.38 -40.50
C GLN A 461 7.02 25.71 -41.90
N GLN A 462 6.68 24.83 -42.83
CA GLN A 462 6.88 25.04 -44.26
C GLN A 462 5.57 25.48 -44.91
N ASP A 463 5.66 26.35 -45.92
CA ASP A 463 4.56 26.69 -46.82
C ASP A 463 4.92 26.27 -48.25
N VAL A 464 4.21 25.27 -48.77
CA VAL A 464 4.30 24.87 -50.17
C VAL A 464 3.42 25.79 -51.00
N ARG A 465 4.09 26.66 -51.74
CA ARG A 465 3.48 27.69 -52.56
C ARG A 465 3.22 27.14 -53.95
N LEU A 466 1.95 27.19 -54.37
CA LEU A 466 1.48 26.80 -55.70
C LEU A 466 1.09 28.05 -56.46
N GLU A 467 1.93 28.50 -57.41
CA GLU A 467 1.79 29.82 -58.04
C GLU A 467 1.53 29.74 -59.54
N GLY A 468 0.48 30.40 -60.02
CA GLY A 468 0.16 30.50 -61.44
C GLY A 468 -0.07 29.14 -62.11
N LEU A 469 -0.55 28.15 -61.36
CA LEU A 469 -0.74 26.78 -61.83
C LEU A 469 -2.17 26.52 -62.31
N ASP A 470 -2.29 25.81 -63.43
CA ASP A 470 -3.52 25.13 -63.82
C ASP A 470 -3.85 24.03 -62.80
N SER A 471 -5.13 23.86 -62.46
CA SER A 471 -5.53 22.88 -61.45
C SER A 471 -5.15 21.44 -61.80
N GLU A 472 -5.00 21.13 -63.10
CA GLU A 472 -4.67 19.78 -63.61
C GLU A 472 -3.25 19.32 -63.26
N VAL A 473 -2.36 20.21 -62.79
CA VAL A 473 -0.98 19.85 -62.39
C VAL A 473 -0.73 20.08 -60.89
N VAL A 474 -1.75 20.50 -60.14
CA VAL A 474 -1.62 20.82 -58.71
C VAL A 474 -1.17 19.59 -57.93
N ALA A 475 -1.78 18.42 -58.18
CA ALA A 475 -1.42 17.20 -57.46
C ALA A 475 0.08 16.90 -57.62
N TRP A 476 0.57 16.90 -58.87
CA TRP A 476 1.98 16.66 -59.16
C TRP A 476 2.91 17.65 -58.46
N HIS A 477 2.56 18.93 -58.44
CA HIS A 477 3.37 19.96 -57.78
C HIS A 477 3.43 19.79 -56.27
N VAL A 478 2.33 19.38 -55.63
CA VAL A 478 2.32 19.00 -54.21
C VAL A 478 3.17 17.76 -53.98
N GLY A 479 3.00 16.72 -54.80
CA GLY A 479 3.79 15.49 -54.75
C GLY A 479 5.29 15.76 -54.86
N ALA A 480 5.71 16.54 -55.85
CA ALA A 480 7.11 16.89 -56.07
C ALA A 480 7.72 17.70 -54.92
N SER A 481 6.92 18.55 -54.26
CA SER A 481 7.36 19.33 -53.10
C SER A 481 7.51 18.48 -51.84
N LEU A 482 6.66 17.47 -51.64
CA LEU A 482 6.64 16.65 -50.42
C LEU A 482 7.46 15.36 -50.52
N ALA A 483 7.66 14.81 -51.71
CA ALA A 483 8.41 13.56 -51.89
C ALA A 483 9.83 13.58 -51.28
N PRO A 484 10.64 14.66 -51.40
CA PRO A 484 11.97 14.69 -50.80
C PRO A 484 11.99 14.62 -49.27
N VAL A 485 10.88 14.97 -48.61
CA VAL A 485 10.76 14.96 -47.14
C VAL A 485 9.98 13.76 -46.61
N LEU A 486 9.15 13.14 -47.45
CA LEU A 486 8.33 11.98 -47.08
C LEU A 486 8.92 10.64 -47.54
N LEU A 487 9.71 10.60 -48.62
CA LEU A 487 10.20 9.34 -49.20
C LEU A 487 11.70 9.16 -48.97
N GLU A 488 12.15 7.90 -48.97
CA GLU A 488 13.58 7.57 -48.98
C GLU A 488 14.23 7.90 -50.33
N GLU A 489 13.54 7.55 -51.41
CA GLU A 489 13.92 7.83 -52.79
C GLU A 489 12.76 8.54 -53.51
N VAL A 490 13.07 9.59 -54.28
CA VAL A 490 12.05 10.34 -55.03
C VAL A 490 11.76 9.62 -56.35
N PRO A 491 10.51 9.21 -56.64
CA PRO A 491 10.15 8.56 -57.89
C PRO A 491 10.45 9.41 -59.12
N PRO A 492 10.87 8.82 -60.25
CA PRO A 492 11.23 9.58 -61.45
C PRO A 492 10.05 10.37 -62.01
N GLU A 493 8.81 9.91 -61.85
CA GLU A 493 7.60 10.66 -62.21
C GLU A 493 7.45 11.99 -61.45
N LEU A 494 8.02 12.13 -60.24
CA LEU A 494 8.04 13.38 -59.46
C LEU A 494 9.28 14.25 -59.71
N SER A 495 9.99 14.01 -60.82
CA SER A 495 11.16 14.81 -61.23
C SER A 495 10.78 16.12 -61.92
N GLY A 496 11.56 17.18 -61.68
CA GLY A 496 11.42 18.45 -62.41
C GLY A 496 11.53 18.32 -63.94
N GLU A 497 12.08 17.21 -64.46
CA GLU A 497 12.19 16.90 -65.88
C GLU A 497 10.94 16.25 -66.50
N THR A 498 9.98 15.79 -65.67
CA THR A 498 8.72 15.16 -66.11
C THR A 498 7.93 16.10 -67.02
N ASP A 499 7.43 15.60 -68.15
CA ASP A 499 6.70 16.44 -69.10
C ASP A 499 5.28 16.77 -68.62
N ARG A 500 4.68 17.83 -69.15
CA ARG A 500 3.38 18.32 -68.65
C ARG A 500 2.27 17.26 -68.72
N ARG A 501 2.22 16.40 -69.73
CA ARG A 501 1.16 15.38 -69.83
C ARG A 501 1.31 14.30 -68.77
N GLU A 502 2.54 13.97 -68.43
CA GLU A 502 2.85 13.04 -67.34
C GLU A 502 2.48 13.66 -65.98
N ARG A 503 2.70 14.97 -65.79
CA ARG A 503 2.24 15.70 -64.59
C ARG A 503 0.72 15.72 -64.46
N GLU A 504 0.01 15.98 -65.56
CA GLU A 504 -1.46 15.98 -65.61
C GLU A 504 -2.07 14.59 -65.32
N ALA A 505 -1.29 13.51 -65.46
CA ALA A 505 -1.75 12.15 -65.23
C ALA A 505 -1.44 11.63 -63.81
N TRP A 506 -0.63 12.33 -63.02
CA TRP A 506 -0.26 11.93 -61.65
C TRP A 506 -1.32 12.43 -60.65
N PRO A 507 -1.71 11.67 -59.60
CA PRO A 507 -1.12 10.42 -59.10
C PRO A 507 -1.76 9.12 -59.63
N THR A 508 -2.61 9.22 -60.66
CA THR A 508 -3.41 8.09 -61.18
C THR A 508 -2.66 7.00 -61.93
#